data_AF-A0A9D2M514-F1
#
_entry.id   AF-A0A9D2M514-F1
#
_cell.length_a   1.000
_cell.length_b   1.000
_cell.length_c   1.000
_cell.angle_alpha   90.00
_cell.angle_beta   90.00
_cell.angle_gamma   90.00
#
_symmetry.space_group_name_H-M   'P 1'
#
loop_
_entity.id
_entity.type
_entity.pdbx_description
1 polymer ?
#
loop_
_entity_poly.entity_id
_entity_poly.type
_entity_poly.pdbx_seq_one_letter_code
_entity_poly.pdbx_strand_id
1 'polypeptide(L)'
;MAAGGLTAFDATLVSTSIVLVFSLLVVLCLIIMLLGKFFDWVQKKANAAALDELNAPAPPASPAPAAPPAAKPAPAVEAGIPGEVVAAIAAAVCCLEDGAAIQSVRRLPRASALRRDAWGQAGLAQNTRPFTF
;
A
#
# COMPACT_ATOMS: atom_id res chain seq x y z
N MET A 1 -26.32 -38.39 11.91
CA MET A 1 -25.85 -37.06 12.37
C MET A 1 -24.83 -36.56 11.35
N ALA A 2 -25.01 -35.33 10.87
CA ALA A 2 -24.57 -34.84 9.56
C ALA A 2 -23.04 -34.85 9.31
N ALA A 3 -22.60 -35.63 8.32
CA ALA A 3 -21.20 -35.63 7.82
C ALA A 3 -21.04 -34.98 6.43
N GLY A 4 -22.13 -34.52 5.80
CA GLY A 4 -22.12 -33.96 4.44
C GLY A 4 -22.03 -32.44 4.34
N GLY A 5 -22.00 -31.71 5.47
CA GLY A 5 -22.02 -30.25 5.46
C GLY A 5 -20.67 -29.62 5.09
N LEU A 6 -19.57 -30.13 5.65
CA LEU A 6 -18.25 -29.50 5.51
C LEU A 6 -17.69 -29.58 4.08
N THR A 7 -17.91 -30.69 3.37
CA THR A 7 -17.37 -30.89 2.02
C THR A 7 -17.98 -29.92 1.00
N ALA A 8 -19.25 -29.52 1.17
CA ALA A 8 -19.90 -28.55 0.31
C ALA A 8 -19.37 -27.13 0.55
N PHE A 9 -19.14 -26.74 1.82
CA PHE A 9 -18.55 -25.45 2.15
C PHE A 9 -17.08 -25.38 1.72
N ASP A 10 -16.27 -26.41 1.99
CA ASP A 10 -14.87 -26.47 1.56
C ASP A 10 -14.73 -26.43 0.03
N ALA A 11 -15.55 -27.21 -0.70
CA ALA A 11 -15.55 -27.19 -2.16
C ALA A 11 -15.93 -25.80 -2.71
N THR A 12 -16.88 -25.11 -2.09
CA THR A 12 -17.32 -23.77 -2.49
C THR A 12 -16.26 -22.72 -2.18
N LEU A 13 -15.57 -22.81 -1.03
CA LEU A 13 -14.47 -21.91 -0.68
C LEU A 13 -13.27 -22.09 -1.62
N VAL A 14 -12.92 -23.34 -1.94
CA VAL A 14 -11.88 -23.65 -2.92
C VAL A 14 -12.27 -23.16 -4.31
N SER A 15 -13.50 -23.40 -4.77
CA SER A 15 -13.95 -22.90 -6.07
C SER A 15 -13.99 -21.38 -6.13
N THR A 16 -14.44 -20.72 -5.06
CA THR A 16 -14.52 -19.25 -4.99
C THR A 16 -13.12 -18.64 -5.00
N SER A 17 -12.17 -19.21 -4.25
CA SER A 17 -10.78 -18.73 -4.25
C SER A 17 -10.09 -18.92 -5.61
N ILE A 18 -10.32 -20.05 -6.30
CA ILE A 18 -9.73 -20.28 -7.62
C ILE A 18 -10.31 -19.32 -8.67
N VAL A 19 -11.62 -19.02 -8.59
CA VAL A 19 -12.29 -18.06 -9.47
C VAL A 19 -11.83 -16.63 -9.17
N LEU A 20 -11.68 -16.24 -7.90
CA LEU A 20 -11.18 -14.92 -7.50
C LEU A 20 -9.72 -14.70 -7.96
N VAL A 21 -8.85 -15.70 -7.79
CA VAL A 21 -7.45 -15.65 -8.24
C VAL A 21 -7.39 -15.54 -9.77
N PHE A 22 -8.17 -16.35 -10.49
CA PHE A 22 -8.21 -16.30 -11.95
C PHE A 22 -8.74 -14.95 -12.45
N SER A 23 -9.79 -14.42 -11.83
CA SER A 23 -10.36 -13.12 -12.17
C SER A 23 -9.35 -11.99 -12.02
N LEU A 24 -8.59 -11.95 -10.92
CA LEU A 24 -7.55 -10.95 -10.71
C LEU A 24 -6.41 -11.08 -11.74
N LEU A 25 -5.99 -12.30 -12.08
CA LEU A 25 -4.98 -12.53 -13.11
C LEU A 25 -5.44 -12.00 -14.47
N VAL A 26 -6.68 -12.30 -14.87
CA VAL A 26 -7.24 -11.84 -16.15
C VAL A 26 -7.36 -10.32 -16.20
N VAL A 27 -7.84 -9.68 -15.12
CA VAL A 27 -7.96 -8.22 -15.03
C VAL A 27 -6.57 -7.57 -15.09
N LEU A 28 -5.59 -8.07 -14.34
CA LEU A 28 -4.23 -7.55 -14.37
C LEU A 28 -3.59 -7.73 -15.75
N CYS A 29 -3.80 -8.89 -16.39
CA CYS A 29 -3.33 -9.17 -17.74
C CYS A 29 -3.94 -8.20 -18.76
N LEU A 30 -5.26 -7.94 -18.70
CA LEU A 30 -5.94 -6.95 -19.56
C LEU A 30 -5.36 -5.55 -19.38
N ILE A 31 -5.11 -5.12 -18.14
CA ILE A 31 -4.52 -3.81 -17.85
C ILE A 31 -3.11 -3.71 -18.43
N ILE A 32 -2.27 -4.74 -18.23
CA ILE A 32 -0.92 -4.79 -18.80
C ILE A 32 -0.95 -4.83 -20.34
N MET A 33 -1.89 -5.54 -20.96
CA MET A 33 -2.06 -5.58 -22.42
C MET A 33 -2.51 -4.23 -22.99
N LEU A 34 -3.37 -3.50 -22.27
CA LEU A 34 -3.81 -2.15 -22.65
C LEU A 34 -2.66 -1.14 -22.55
N LEU A 35 -1.89 -1.19 -21.45
CA LEU A 35 -0.67 -0.39 -21.26
C LEU A 35 0.40 -0.75 -22.31
N GLY A 36 0.58 -2.04 -22.61
CA GLY A 36 1.49 -2.53 -23.63
C GLY A 36 1.10 -2.07 -25.03
N LYS A 37 -0.17 -2.16 -25.41
CA LYS A 37 -0.68 -1.62 -26.69
C LYS A 37 -0.51 -0.11 -26.80
N PHE A 38 -0.67 0.62 -25.71
CA PHE A 38 -0.49 2.08 -25.70
C PHE A 38 1.00 2.46 -25.79
N PHE A 39 1.86 1.76 -25.04
CA PHE A 39 3.31 1.98 -25.07
C PHE A 39 3.94 1.55 -26.41
N ASP A 40 3.46 0.48 -27.03
CA ASP A 40 3.88 0.03 -28.38
C ASP A 40 3.53 1.07 -29.44
N TRP A 41 2.36 1.73 -29.34
CA TRP A 41 1.99 2.83 -30.23
C TRP A 41 2.90 4.07 -30.08
N VAL A 42 3.25 4.43 -28.85
CA VAL A 42 4.19 5.54 -28.56
C VAL A 42 5.62 5.18 -28.98
N GLN A 43 6.06 3.94 -28.74
CA GLN A 43 7.37 3.44 -29.17
C GLN A 43 7.48 3.36 -30.69
N LYS A 44 6.45 2.92 -31.42
CA LYS A 44 6.48 2.95 -32.90
C LYS A 44 6.66 4.36 -33.46
N LYS A 45 6.11 5.38 -32.80
CA LYS A 45 6.32 6.79 -33.17
C LYS A 45 7.71 7.29 -32.76
N ALA A 46 8.24 6.86 -31.62
CA ALA A 46 9.57 7.21 -31.14
C ALA A 46 10.70 6.56 -31.97
N ASN A 47 10.54 5.31 -32.40
CA ASN A 47 11.52 4.62 -33.26
C ASN A 47 11.57 5.19 -34.69
N ALA A 48 10.50 5.83 -35.15
CA ALA A 48 10.50 6.58 -36.41
C ALA A 48 11.22 7.94 -36.28
N ALA A 49 11.20 8.56 -35.10
CA ALA A 49 11.87 9.84 -34.83
C ALA A 49 13.34 9.68 -34.40
N ALA A 50 13.71 8.57 -33.78
CA ALA A 50 15.08 8.29 -33.33
C ALA A 50 16.09 8.06 -34.47
N LEU A 51 15.62 7.83 -35.70
CA LEU A 51 16.49 7.77 -36.89
C LEU A 51 16.91 9.16 -37.39
N ASP A 52 16.22 10.23 -36.99
CA ASP A 52 16.46 11.60 -37.46
C ASP A 52 17.34 12.42 -36.48
N GLU A 53 17.46 11.97 -35.22
CA GLU A 53 18.14 12.72 -34.15
C GLU A 53 19.59 12.28 -33.90
N LEU A 54 20.13 11.34 -34.68
CA LEU A 54 21.52 10.85 -34.53
C LEU A 54 22.57 11.75 -35.22
N ASN A 55 22.25 13.02 -35.50
CA ASN A 55 23.13 13.94 -36.27
C ASN A 55 23.27 15.35 -35.66
N ALA A 56 23.24 15.48 -34.33
CA ALA A 56 23.55 16.77 -33.67
C ALA A 56 24.59 16.59 -32.53
N PRO A 57 25.74 17.30 -32.55
CA PRO A 57 26.85 17.08 -31.61
C PRO A 57 26.68 17.71 -30.21
N ALA A 58 27.32 17.10 -29.21
CA ALA A 58 27.50 17.50 -27.79
C ALA A 58 28.39 18.77 -27.63
N PRO A 59 28.83 19.25 -26.42
CA PRO A 59 28.56 18.97 -24.97
C PRO A 59 28.46 20.34 -24.17
N PRO A 60 28.97 20.58 -22.93
CA PRO A 60 28.96 19.94 -21.60
C PRO A 60 28.36 20.84 -20.45
N ALA A 61 28.43 20.33 -19.23
CA ALA A 61 27.91 20.79 -17.93
C ALA A 61 28.58 22.02 -17.25
N SER A 62 27.89 22.64 -16.27
CA SER A 62 28.49 23.05 -14.97
C SER A 62 27.42 23.54 -13.93
N PRO A 63 27.66 23.44 -12.60
CA PRO A 63 26.63 23.54 -11.54
C PRO A 63 26.72 24.77 -10.58
N ALA A 64 25.69 24.88 -9.71
CA ALA A 64 25.59 25.59 -8.40
C ALA A 64 25.38 27.13 -8.46
N PRO A 65 24.73 27.83 -7.47
CA PRO A 65 24.74 27.56 -6.02
C PRO A 65 23.42 27.80 -5.22
N ALA A 66 23.50 27.50 -3.92
CA ALA A 66 22.44 27.37 -2.92
C ALA A 66 21.78 28.69 -2.45
N ALA A 67 20.48 28.60 -2.14
CA ALA A 67 19.67 29.69 -1.58
C ALA A 67 19.60 29.65 -0.03
N PRO A 68 19.53 30.81 0.65
CA PRO A 68 19.59 30.97 2.11
C PRO A 68 18.36 30.43 2.88
N PRO A 69 18.49 30.17 4.20
CA PRO A 69 17.47 29.49 5.01
C PRO A 69 16.24 30.38 5.28
N ALA A 70 15.08 29.92 4.81
CA ALA A 70 13.79 30.54 5.05
C ALA A 70 13.18 30.12 6.40
N ALA A 71 12.28 30.98 6.88
CA ALA A 71 11.65 31.03 8.20
C ALA A 71 11.06 29.71 8.73
N LYS A 72 10.98 29.63 10.08
CA LYS A 72 10.34 28.58 10.89
C LYS A 72 8.99 28.15 10.30
N PRO A 73 8.87 26.91 9.78
CA PRO A 73 7.60 26.35 9.39
C PRO A 73 6.72 26.13 10.64
N ALA A 74 5.45 26.52 10.56
CA ALA A 74 4.38 25.91 11.36
C ALA A 74 4.53 24.38 11.33
N PRO A 75 4.21 23.63 12.41
CA PRO A 75 4.51 22.20 12.50
C PRO A 75 4.03 21.49 11.23
N ALA A 76 5.00 21.27 10.35
CA ALA A 76 4.81 20.57 9.12
C ALA A 76 4.37 19.18 9.55
N VAL A 77 3.16 18.80 9.15
CA VAL A 77 2.83 17.39 9.03
C VAL A 77 3.70 16.92 7.88
N GLU A 78 4.95 16.63 8.22
CA GLU A 78 5.95 16.05 7.33
C GLU A 78 5.34 14.80 6.70
N ALA A 79 5.47 14.73 5.38
CA ALA A 79 4.92 13.70 4.53
C ALA A 79 5.28 12.31 5.07
N GLY A 80 4.31 11.66 5.72
CA GLY A 80 4.51 10.32 6.25
C GLY A 80 3.39 9.38 5.90
N ILE A 81 2.13 9.84 6.01
CA ILE A 81 0.95 9.01 5.79
C ILE A 81 -0.17 9.92 5.23
N PRO A 82 -0.75 9.59 4.06
CA PRO A 82 -1.85 10.37 3.48
C PRO A 82 -3.04 10.44 4.44
N GLY A 83 -3.75 11.57 4.47
CA GLY A 83 -4.95 11.73 5.29
C GLY A 83 -6.04 10.72 4.94
N GLU A 84 -6.06 10.26 3.69
CA GLU A 84 -6.90 9.21 3.15
C GLU A 84 -6.63 7.87 3.84
N VAL A 85 -5.37 7.56 4.11
CA VAL A 85 -4.97 6.33 4.80
C VAL A 85 -5.40 6.41 6.27
N VAL A 86 -5.25 7.58 6.90
CA VAL A 86 -5.72 7.79 8.28
C VAL A 86 -7.25 7.68 8.36
N ALA A 87 -7.98 8.24 7.40
CA ALA A 87 -9.44 8.17 7.33
C ALA A 87 -9.93 6.74 7.08
N ALA A 88 -9.28 6.00 6.18
CA ALA A 88 -9.61 4.59 5.92
C ALA A 88 -9.40 3.70 7.15
N ILE A 89 -8.27 3.89 7.86
CA ILE A 89 -8.00 3.18 9.12
C ILE A 89 -9.03 3.56 10.19
N ALA A 90 -9.34 4.85 10.31
CA ALA A 90 -10.31 5.33 11.29
C ALA A 90 -11.71 4.75 11.04
N ALA A 91 -12.16 4.72 9.78
CA ALA A 91 -13.42 4.10 9.40
C ALA A 91 -13.42 2.59 9.69
N ALA A 92 -12.34 1.88 9.39
CA ALA A 92 -12.21 0.46 9.71
C ALA A 92 -12.32 0.20 11.22
N VAL A 93 -11.64 1.00 12.05
CA VAL A 93 -11.72 0.87 13.52
C VAL A 93 -13.13 1.16 14.03
N CYS A 94 -13.81 2.19 13.51
CA CYS A 94 -15.22 2.44 13.87
C CYS A 94 -16.15 1.28 13.50
N CYS A 95 -15.85 0.50 12.45
CA CYS A 95 -16.63 -0.68 12.11
C CYS A 95 -16.34 -1.89 13.02
N LEU A 96 -15.20 -1.92 13.70
CA LEU A 96 -14.84 -3.00 14.64
C LEU A 96 -15.26 -2.68 16.08
N GLU A 97 -15.29 -1.41 16.46
CA GLU A 97 -15.66 -0.97 17.81
C GLU A 97 -17.01 -0.24 17.78
N ASP A 98 -18.08 -0.94 18.15
CA ASP A 98 -19.42 -0.37 18.24
C ASP A 98 -19.47 0.78 19.25
N GLY A 99 -19.51 2.02 18.75
CA GLY A 99 -19.67 3.24 19.55
C GLY A 99 -18.38 3.96 19.98
N ALA A 100 -17.21 3.54 19.51
CA ALA A 100 -15.95 4.22 19.81
C ALA A 100 -15.68 5.40 18.85
N ALA A 101 -15.16 6.52 19.39
CA ALA A 101 -14.79 7.70 18.63
C ALA A 101 -13.28 7.99 18.74
N ILE A 102 -12.63 8.16 17.60
CA ILE A 102 -11.18 8.41 17.52
C ILE A 102 -10.90 9.89 17.79
N GLN A 103 -10.24 10.19 18.92
CA GLN A 103 -9.97 11.57 19.35
C GLN A 103 -8.72 12.19 18.70
N SER A 104 -7.67 11.39 18.48
CA SER A 104 -6.46 11.86 17.83
C SER A 104 -5.66 10.70 17.24
N VAL A 105 -5.00 10.96 16.11
CA VAL A 105 -4.04 10.04 15.51
C VAL A 105 -2.68 10.71 15.58
N ARG A 106 -1.77 10.14 16.38
CA ARG A 106 -0.41 10.65 16.56
C ARG A 106 0.58 9.54 16.28
N ARG A 107 1.66 9.88 15.57
CA ARG A 107 2.81 9.00 15.48
C ARG A 107 3.41 8.84 16.87
N LEU A 108 3.31 7.64 17.43
CA LEU A 108 3.95 7.35 18.70
C LEU A 108 5.47 7.42 18.49
N PRO A 109 6.23 8.17 19.32
CA PRO A 109 7.67 8.08 19.28
C PRO A 109 8.04 6.61 19.50
N ARG A 110 8.92 6.08 18.64
CA ARG A 110 9.39 4.69 18.71
C ARG A 110 9.78 4.42 20.17
N ALA A 111 9.00 3.61 20.86
CA ALA A 111 9.18 3.51 22.29
C ALA A 111 10.59 2.95 22.56
N SER A 112 11.34 3.66 23.39
CA SER A 112 12.55 3.08 24.00
C SER A 112 12.14 1.74 24.59
N ALA A 113 12.96 0.69 24.39
CA ALA A 113 12.66 -0.72 24.71
C ALA A 113 12.11 -1.01 26.12
N LEU A 114 12.12 0.00 27.01
CA LEU A 114 11.56 -0.01 28.35
C LEU A 114 10.04 0.29 28.43
N ARG A 115 9.42 0.92 27.42
CA ARG A 115 7.97 1.14 27.33
C ARG A 115 7.44 0.27 26.20
N ARG A 116 6.93 -0.91 26.52
CA ARG A 116 6.33 -1.79 25.50
C ARG A 116 5.01 -1.16 25.05
N ASP A 117 4.88 -0.92 23.75
CA ASP A 117 3.66 -0.37 23.15
C ASP A 117 2.46 -1.26 23.44
N ALA A 118 1.25 -0.69 23.37
CA ALA A 118 0.00 -1.41 23.62
C ALA A 118 -0.12 -2.71 22.78
N TRP A 119 0.43 -2.72 21.57
CA TRP A 119 0.50 -3.90 20.71
C TRP A 119 1.49 -4.96 21.20
N GLY A 120 2.64 -4.55 21.72
CA GLY A 120 3.60 -5.47 22.32
C GLY A 120 3.02 -6.16 23.56
N GLN A 121 2.27 -5.41 24.37
CA GLN A 121 1.58 -5.97 25.54
C GLN A 121 0.39 -6.86 25.14
N ALA A 122 -0.38 -6.48 24.12
CA ALA A 122 -1.47 -7.31 23.60
C ALA A 122 -0.95 -8.64 23.04
N GLY A 123 0.16 -8.62 22.32
CA GLY A 123 0.82 -9.84 21.81
C GLY A 123 1.32 -10.74 22.92
N LEU A 124 1.97 -10.19 23.96
CA LEU A 124 2.38 -10.98 25.12
C LEU A 124 1.15 -11.58 25.83
N ALA A 125 0.14 -10.75 26.10
CA ALA A 125 -1.09 -11.18 26.75
C ALA A 125 -1.89 -12.21 25.94
N GLN A 126 -1.67 -12.35 24.62
CA GLN A 126 -2.24 -13.40 23.78
C GLN A 126 -1.38 -14.67 23.76
N ASN A 127 -0.05 -14.52 23.69
CA ASN A 127 0.89 -15.65 23.64
C ASN A 127 1.07 -16.34 25.00
N THR A 128 0.82 -15.65 26.11
CA THR A 128 0.96 -16.21 27.46
C THR A 128 -0.37 -16.58 28.10
N ARG A 129 -1.47 -16.68 27.32
CA ARG A 129 -2.75 -17.14 27.86
C ARG A 129 -2.65 -18.62 28.20
N PRO A 130 -3.11 -19.05 29.39
CA PRO A 130 -3.10 -20.46 29.74
C PRO A 130 -4.06 -21.22 28.82
N PHE A 131 -3.61 -22.39 28.34
CA PHE A 131 -4.45 -23.31 27.59
C PHE A 131 -5.40 -23.98 28.58
N THR A 132 -6.61 -23.45 28.71
CA THR A 132 -7.72 -24.13 29.38
C THR A 132 -8.37 -25.09 28.38
N PHE A 133 -8.34 -26.37 28.72
CA PHE A 133 -9.03 -27.47 28.03
C PHE A 133 -10.51 -27.53 28.41
#